data_AF-B7R7E9-F1
#
_entry.id   AF-B7R7E9-F1
#
_cell.length_a   1.000
_cell.length_b   1.000
_cell.length_c   1.000
_cell.angle_alpha   90.00
_cell.angle_beta   90.00
_cell.angle_gamma   90.00
#
_symmetry.space_group_name_H-M   'P 1'
#
loop_
_entity.id
_entity.type
_entity.pdbx_description
1 polymer ?
#
loop_
_entity_poly.entity_id
_entity_poly.type
_entity_poly.pdbx_seq_one_letter_code
_entity_poly.pdbx_strand_id
1 'polypeptide(L)'
;MSSVNEKDPWVSIGAKGLHGEGYKGHVFWDTEIFMLPFFIYVYPEAARTLLMYRYNMLDAARRNAALNGYKGAQYPWESADTGMEETPKWGFDYKGNPVRIWTGDLEHHITADVAFAVWEYFRATNDIDFMLNFGAEIILETARFWASRCEYVEELDRYEINNVIGPDEFHEHVNNNAYTNYFAKWNIKKGLEIIGELKENYPDYYYAITQKISLTPEEVEKWKEVEKKIYIPYDKDKKLIEQFEGYFEKKDYVIEKFDENNMPVWPEGVDVTKLGDTQLIKQADVVMLMLLMPEEFDEETKGINYEYYEKRTMHKSSLSPSMYAIMGLKVGDHRNAYQSFIRSAKVDLADNQGNAVEGIHAASCGGTWQVAVFGFGGLEIDREGVLNINPWLPEKWEKLSYKIFWKGSLLEVTVAKEEVSVKKLKGRETVKIKVKGKEMAL
;
A
#
# COMPACT_ATOMS: atom_id res chain seq x y z
N MET A 1 -8.44 -11.32 -15.66
CA MET A 1 -8.37 -12.09 -14.40
C MET A 1 -9.75 -12.64 -14.12
N SER A 2 -9.87 -13.92 -13.74
CA SER A 2 -11.14 -14.59 -13.39
C SER A 2 -11.80 -14.04 -12.11
N SER A 3 -11.18 -13.08 -11.44
CA SER A 3 -11.54 -12.65 -10.08
C SER A 3 -12.21 -11.28 -9.99
N VAL A 4 -12.49 -10.62 -11.12
CA VAL A 4 -13.22 -9.32 -11.11
C VAL A 4 -14.37 -9.37 -12.10
N ASN A 5 -15.56 -8.96 -11.62
CA ASN A 5 -16.72 -8.68 -12.45
C ASN A 5 -16.93 -7.16 -12.46
N GLU A 6 -16.63 -6.51 -13.59
CA GLU A 6 -16.76 -5.04 -13.77
C GLU A 6 -18.17 -4.51 -13.48
N LYS A 7 -19.19 -5.38 -13.48
CA LYS A 7 -20.59 -5.03 -13.26
C LYS A 7 -21.09 -5.28 -11.85
N ASP A 8 -20.26 -5.82 -10.96
CA ASP A 8 -20.67 -6.18 -9.60
C ASP A 8 -19.90 -5.33 -8.57
N PRO A 9 -20.48 -4.20 -8.13
CA PRO A 9 -19.85 -3.31 -7.15
C PRO A 9 -19.99 -3.83 -5.70
N TRP A 10 -20.45 -5.05 -5.47
CA TRP A 10 -20.64 -5.62 -4.12
C TRP A 10 -19.62 -6.70 -3.76
N VAL A 11 -18.68 -6.99 -4.66
CA VAL A 11 -17.60 -7.94 -4.43
C VAL A 11 -16.25 -7.34 -4.78
N SER A 12 -15.20 -7.83 -4.13
CA SER A 12 -13.82 -7.51 -4.42
C SER A 12 -12.97 -8.79 -4.43
N ILE A 13 -11.65 -8.67 -4.55
CA ILE A 13 -10.76 -9.80 -4.73
C ILE A 13 -10.30 -10.32 -3.37
N GLY A 14 -10.58 -11.58 -3.07
CA GLY A 14 -10.02 -12.23 -1.88
C GLY A 14 -8.51 -12.45 -1.99
N ALA A 15 -7.79 -12.59 -0.88
CA ALA A 15 -6.32 -12.80 -0.88
C ALA A 15 -5.86 -14.01 -1.73
N LYS A 16 -6.72 -15.04 -1.85
CA LYS A 16 -6.53 -16.21 -2.73
C LYS A 16 -7.38 -16.20 -4.01
N GLY A 17 -7.97 -15.06 -4.35
CA GLY A 17 -8.97 -14.93 -5.41
C GLY A 17 -10.14 -15.90 -5.20
N LEU A 18 -10.54 -16.59 -6.29
CA LEU A 18 -11.52 -17.69 -6.25
C LEU A 18 -10.83 -19.02 -6.61
N HIS A 19 -9.63 -19.24 -6.08
CA HIS A 19 -8.75 -20.35 -6.47
C HIS A 19 -8.42 -21.31 -5.31
N GLY A 20 -9.04 -21.13 -4.14
CA GLY A 20 -8.85 -21.97 -2.96
C GLY A 20 -9.54 -21.37 -1.74
N GLU A 21 -9.49 -22.09 -0.62
CA GLU A 21 -10.14 -21.70 0.65
C GLU A 21 -9.20 -20.97 1.61
N GLY A 22 -7.90 -20.83 1.28
CA GLY A 22 -6.96 -20.02 2.04
C GLY A 22 -7.49 -18.60 2.21
N TYR A 23 -7.45 -18.09 3.45
CA TYR A 23 -8.03 -16.79 3.81
C TYR A 23 -9.53 -16.61 3.47
N LYS A 24 -10.27 -17.70 3.26
CA LYS A 24 -11.75 -17.73 3.24
C LYS A 24 -12.43 -16.80 2.22
N GLY A 25 -11.70 -16.36 1.19
CA GLY A 25 -12.19 -15.36 0.23
C GLY A 25 -12.26 -13.94 0.78
N HIS A 26 -11.70 -13.67 1.97
CA HIS A 26 -11.70 -12.35 2.57
C HIS A 26 -10.79 -11.38 1.80
N VAL A 27 -11.21 -10.12 1.77
CA VAL A 27 -10.58 -9.00 1.07
C VAL A 27 -9.74 -8.20 2.07
N PHE A 28 -8.45 -8.07 1.76
CA PHE A 28 -7.44 -7.38 2.56
C PHE A 28 -6.92 -6.14 1.80
N TRP A 29 -5.97 -5.43 2.40
CA TRP A 29 -5.21 -4.34 1.75
C TRP A 29 -4.46 -4.82 0.49
N ASP A 30 -4.20 -6.13 0.39
CA ASP A 30 -3.77 -6.87 -0.80
C ASP A 30 -4.44 -6.36 -2.08
N THR A 31 -5.76 -6.15 -2.03
CA THR A 31 -6.50 -5.70 -3.20
C THR A 31 -6.11 -4.28 -3.54
N GLU A 32 -6.27 -3.33 -2.62
CA GLU A 32 -6.06 -1.92 -2.88
C GLU A 32 -4.61 -1.56 -3.23
N ILE A 33 -3.64 -2.25 -2.65
CA ILE A 33 -2.23 -1.88 -2.75
C ILE A 33 -1.47 -2.73 -3.76
N PHE A 34 -1.77 -4.04 -3.85
CA PHE A 34 -1.03 -4.94 -4.71
C PHE A 34 -1.73 -5.21 -6.04
N MET A 35 -3.04 -5.46 -6.01
CA MET A 35 -3.80 -5.87 -7.19
C MET A 35 -4.37 -4.68 -7.97
N LEU A 36 -4.92 -3.68 -7.27
CA LEU A 36 -5.63 -2.55 -7.85
C LEU A 36 -4.76 -1.73 -8.82
N PRO A 37 -3.45 -1.52 -8.62
CA PRO A 37 -2.61 -0.85 -9.62
C PRO A 37 -2.70 -1.50 -11.01
N PHE A 38 -2.72 -2.82 -11.12
CA PHE A 38 -2.93 -3.49 -12.40
C PHE A 38 -4.26 -3.04 -13.04
N PHE A 39 -5.35 -3.05 -12.28
CA PHE A 39 -6.66 -2.67 -12.80
C PHE A 39 -6.72 -1.18 -13.14
N ILE A 40 -6.14 -0.30 -12.32
CA ILE A 40 -6.10 1.16 -12.59
C ILE A 40 -5.51 1.43 -13.98
N TYR A 41 -4.39 0.78 -14.30
CA TYR A 41 -3.67 1.04 -15.55
C TYR A 41 -4.11 0.16 -16.71
N VAL A 42 -4.75 -1.00 -16.49
CA VAL A 42 -5.10 -1.93 -17.59
C VAL A 42 -6.60 -2.01 -17.84
N TYR A 43 -7.42 -1.97 -16.80
CA TYR A 43 -8.89 -2.07 -16.84
C TYR A 43 -9.53 -1.07 -15.86
N PRO A 44 -9.51 0.24 -16.15
CA PRO A 44 -9.90 1.27 -15.18
C PRO A 44 -11.34 1.11 -14.66
N GLU A 45 -12.27 0.65 -15.52
CA GLU A 45 -13.64 0.35 -15.13
C GLU A 45 -13.71 -0.73 -14.05
N ALA A 46 -12.87 -1.76 -14.14
CA ALA A 46 -12.74 -2.79 -13.11
C ALA A 46 -12.19 -2.21 -11.79
N ALA A 47 -11.18 -1.34 -11.86
CA ALA A 47 -10.64 -0.67 -10.67
C ALA A 47 -11.70 0.17 -9.96
N ARG A 48 -12.52 0.90 -10.73
CA ARG A 48 -13.65 1.65 -10.20
C ARG A 48 -14.61 0.74 -9.44
N THR A 49 -14.96 -0.41 -10.01
CA THR A 49 -15.88 -1.37 -9.39
C THR A 49 -15.32 -1.96 -8.09
N LEU A 50 -14.02 -2.26 -8.04
CA LEU A 50 -13.35 -2.70 -6.80
C LEU A 50 -13.39 -1.63 -5.70
N LEU A 51 -13.24 -0.35 -6.05
CA LEU A 51 -13.40 0.74 -5.08
C LEU A 51 -14.86 0.97 -4.69
N MET A 52 -15.81 0.72 -5.59
CA MET A 52 -17.24 0.78 -5.26
C MET A 52 -17.64 -0.27 -4.23
N TYR A 53 -16.98 -1.43 -4.18
CA TYR A 53 -17.14 -2.37 -3.06
C TYR A 53 -16.82 -1.70 -1.71
N ARG A 54 -15.67 -1.01 -1.61
CA ARG A 54 -15.31 -0.28 -0.39
C ARG A 54 -16.31 0.83 -0.07
N TYR A 55 -16.82 1.54 -1.07
CA TYR A 55 -17.87 2.54 -0.88
C TYR A 55 -19.17 1.91 -0.32
N ASN A 56 -19.61 0.80 -0.89
CA ASN A 56 -20.83 0.10 -0.48
C ASN A 56 -20.71 -0.49 0.94
N MET A 57 -19.49 -0.76 1.40
CA MET A 57 -19.19 -1.20 2.78
C MET A 57 -18.90 -0.05 3.76
N LEU A 58 -19.01 1.21 3.34
CA LEU A 58 -18.62 2.36 4.17
C LEU A 58 -19.42 2.46 5.47
N ASP A 59 -20.71 2.13 5.45
CA ASP A 59 -21.55 2.09 6.66
C ASP A 59 -21.13 0.99 7.65
N ALA A 60 -20.63 -0.14 7.15
CA ALA A 60 -20.05 -1.17 8.00
C ALA A 60 -18.73 -0.71 8.64
N ALA A 61 -17.87 -0.04 7.87
CA ALA A 61 -16.64 0.58 8.39
C ALA A 61 -16.92 1.67 9.44
N ARG A 62 -17.98 2.47 9.26
CA ARG A 62 -18.45 3.44 10.27
C ARG A 62 -18.90 2.74 11.56
N ARG A 63 -19.66 1.66 11.44
CA ARG A 63 -20.08 0.85 12.59
C ARG A 63 -18.89 0.22 13.30
N ASN A 64 -17.91 -0.28 12.56
CA ASN A 64 -16.68 -0.85 13.12
C ASN A 64 -15.91 0.20 13.93
N ALA A 65 -15.71 1.40 13.38
CA ALA A 65 -15.09 2.51 14.12
C ALA A 65 -15.83 2.80 15.43
N ALA A 66 -17.16 2.94 15.37
CA ALA A 66 -17.98 3.24 16.54
C ALA A 66 -17.92 2.13 17.61
N LEU A 67 -17.92 0.85 17.21
CA LEU A 67 -17.77 -0.29 18.13
C LEU A 67 -16.42 -0.29 18.85
N ASN A 68 -15.39 0.24 18.19
CA ASN A 68 -14.03 0.36 18.74
C ASN A 68 -13.79 1.71 19.44
N GLY A 69 -14.83 2.54 19.60
CA GLY A 69 -14.72 3.84 20.29
C GLY A 69 -14.14 4.98 19.45
N TYR A 70 -13.99 4.78 18.14
CA TYR A 70 -13.51 5.78 17.20
C TYR A 70 -14.65 6.44 16.42
N LYS A 71 -14.30 7.48 15.64
CA LYS A 71 -15.20 8.14 14.69
C LYS A 71 -14.82 7.78 13.25
N GLY A 72 -15.60 8.26 12.28
CA GLY A 72 -15.28 8.06 10.87
C GLY A 72 -15.47 6.62 10.42
N ALA A 73 -14.70 6.18 9.43
CA ALA A 73 -14.74 4.84 8.89
C ALA A 73 -13.43 4.09 9.20
N GLN A 74 -13.55 3.00 9.96
CA GLN A 74 -12.47 2.03 10.20
C GLN A 74 -12.77 0.79 9.35
N TYR A 75 -12.13 0.67 8.20
CA TYR A 75 -12.29 -0.54 7.39
C TYR A 75 -11.76 -1.76 8.17
N PRO A 76 -12.42 -2.93 8.05
CA PRO A 76 -11.93 -4.15 8.67
C PRO A 76 -10.62 -4.59 8.02
N TRP A 77 -9.78 -5.29 8.78
CA TRP A 77 -8.59 -5.95 8.24
C TRP A 77 -8.98 -7.02 7.22
N GLU A 78 -9.94 -7.87 7.59
CA GLU A 78 -10.54 -8.88 6.72
C GLU A 78 -12.00 -8.53 6.44
N SER A 79 -12.31 -8.21 5.18
CA SER A 79 -13.67 -7.90 4.75
C SER A 79 -14.30 -9.02 3.92
N ALA A 80 -15.60 -9.23 4.08
CA ALA A 80 -16.38 -10.16 3.26
C ALA A 80 -17.62 -9.46 2.65
N ASP A 81 -18.79 -10.10 2.65
CA ASP A 81 -20.03 -9.61 2.04
C ASP A 81 -20.72 -8.48 2.84
N THR A 82 -20.60 -8.49 4.17
CA THR A 82 -21.25 -7.48 5.05
C THR A 82 -20.41 -6.22 5.28
N GLY A 83 -19.11 -6.28 4.96
CA GLY A 83 -18.16 -5.22 5.26
C GLY A 83 -17.73 -5.12 6.74
N MET A 84 -18.23 -6.01 7.61
CA MET A 84 -17.80 -6.10 9.01
C MET A 84 -16.43 -6.79 9.13
N GLU A 85 -15.84 -6.74 10.32
CA GLU A 85 -14.58 -7.41 10.64
C GLU A 85 -14.77 -8.93 10.74
N GLU A 86 -14.10 -9.66 9.85
CA GLU A 86 -14.16 -11.12 9.74
C GLU A 86 -12.84 -11.81 10.14
N THR A 87 -11.84 -11.05 10.61
CA THR A 87 -10.55 -11.59 11.02
C THR A 87 -10.75 -12.60 12.16
N PRO A 88 -10.26 -13.84 12.02
CA PRO A 88 -10.30 -14.82 13.09
C PRO A 88 -9.55 -14.31 14.31
N LYS A 89 -10.14 -14.46 15.49
CA LYS A 89 -9.46 -14.07 16.75
C LYS A 89 -8.42 -15.09 17.21
N TRP A 90 -8.44 -16.31 16.67
CA TRP A 90 -7.54 -17.39 17.05
C TRP A 90 -6.99 -18.12 15.83
N GLY A 91 -5.72 -18.50 15.88
CA GLY A 91 -5.04 -19.28 14.86
C GLY A 91 -3.87 -20.05 15.45
N PHE A 92 -2.86 -20.33 14.63
CA PHE A 92 -1.67 -21.09 15.03
C PHE A 92 -0.40 -20.32 14.72
N ASP A 93 0.57 -20.36 15.64
CA ASP A 93 1.91 -19.79 15.44
C ASP A 93 2.78 -20.69 14.53
N TYR A 94 4.02 -20.27 14.28
CA TYR A 94 4.99 -21.02 13.47
C TYR A 94 5.38 -22.40 14.01
N LYS A 95 5.06 -22.71 15.27
CA LYS A 95 5.26 -24.04 15.88
C LYS A 95 3.96 -24.85 15.98
N GLY A 96 2.84 -24.32 15.48
CA GLY A 96 1.53 -24.96 15.54
C GLY A 96 0.83 -24.81 16.89
N ASN A 97 1.27 -23.88 17.76
CA ASN A 97 0.56 -23.61 19.01
C ASN A 97 -0.62 -22.66 18.76
N PRO A 98 -1.75 -22.83 19.46
CA PRO A 98 -2.84 -21.87 19.40
C PRO A 98 -2.40 -20.49 19.89
N VAL A 99 -2.69 -19.44 19.13
CA VAL A 99 -2.35 -18.05 19.45
C VAL A 99 -3.51 -17.11 19.13
N ARG A 100 -3.59 -15.99 19.85
CA ARG A 100 -4.49 -14.87 19.55
C ARG A 100 -3.99 -14.15 18.29
N ILE A 101 -4.86 -13.89 17.32
CA ILE A 101 -4.52 -13.11 16.11
C ILE A 101 -5.01 -11.68 16.29
N TRP A 102 -4.09 -10.71 16.34
CA TRP A 102 -4.41 -9.31 16.67
C TRP A 102 -4.64 -8.38 15.48
N THR A 103 -4.45 -8.85 14.24
CA THR A 103 -4.50 -8.02 13.03
C THR A 103 -5.84 -7.28 12.88
N GLY A 104 -6.97 -7.96 13.02
CA GLY A 104 -8.30 -7.34 12.98
C GLY A 104 -8.63 -6.40 14.15
N ASP A 105 -7.78 -6.31 15.16
CA ASP A 105 -7.94 -5.38 16.29
C ASP A 105 -6.97 -4.20 16.23
N LEU A 106 -5.79 -4.38 15.62
CA LEU A 106 -4.66 -3.45 15.74
C LEU A 106 -4.04 -3.01 14.40
N GLU A 107 -4.28 -3.72 13.30
CA GLU A 107 -3.68 -3.44 11.98
C GLU A 107 -4.52 -2.44 11.19
N HIS A 108 -4.57 -1.22 11.71
CA HIS A 108 -5.49 -0.18 11.25
C HIS A 108 -5.10 0.48 9.92
N HIS A 109 -3.89 0.22 9.42
CA HIS A 109 -3.36 0.91 8.24
C HIS A 109 -4.21 0.68 6.97
N ILE A 110 -4.94 -0.44 6.90
CA ILE A 110 -5.97 -0.73 5.86
C ILE A 110 -6.87 0.48 5.57
N THR A 111 -7.21 1.24 6.62
CA THR A 111 -8.10 2.40 6.49
C THR A 111 -7.47 3.54 5.69
N ALA A 112 -6.17 3.77 5.86
CA ALA A 112 -5.44 4.72 5.01
C ALA A 112 -5.12 4.14 3.63
N ASP A 113 -4.86 2.83 3.53
CA ASP A 113 -4.59 2.15 2.26
C ASP A 113 -5.76 2.26 1.28
N VAL A 114 -6.99 2.10 1.78
CA VAL A 114 -8.22 2.29 0.98
C VAL A 114 -8.31 3.74 0.48
N ALA A 115 -8.06 4.72 1.34
CA ALA A 115 -8.04 6.14 0.93
C ALA A 115 -6.94 6.42 -0.11
N PHE A 116 -5.77 5.82 0.06
CA PHE A 116 -4.65 5.89 -0.88
C PHE A 116 -5.03 5.33 -2.25
N ALA A 117 -5.63 4.14 -2.29
CA ALA A 117 -6.13 3.53 -3.52
C ALA A 117 -7.20 4.38 -4.24
N VAL A 118 -8.12 5.00 -3.50
CA VAL A 118 -9.10 5.96 -4.06
C VAL A 118 -8.40 7.13 -4.74
N TRP A 119 -7.40 7.71 -4.07
CA TRP A 119 -6.62 8.82 -4.62
C TRP A 119 -5.81 8.40 -5.86
N GLU A 120 -5.16 7.24 -5.83
CA GLU A 120 -4.38 6.71 -6.95
C GLU A 120 -5.24 6.42 -8.17
N TYR A 121 -6.43 5.83 -7.98
CA TYR A 121 -7.40 5.66 -9.05
C TYR A 121 -7.78 7.01 -9.68
N PHE A 122 -8.12 8.01 -8.85
CA PHE A 122 -8.47 9.33 -9.36
C PHE A 122 -7.30 9.99 -10.08
N ARG A 123 -6.08 9.93 -9.52
CA ARG A 123 -4.85 10.49 -10.11
C ARG A 123 -4.58 9.93 -11.51
N ALA A 124 -4.81 8.63 -11.70
CA ALA A 124 -4.57 7.94 -12.96
C ALA A 124 -5.70 8.09 -13.99
N THR A 125 -6.95 8.22 -13.56
CA THR A 125 -8.12 8.23 -14.46
C THR A 125 -8.69 9.62 -14.72
N ASN A 126 -8.52 10.54 -13.77
CA ASN A 126 -9.23 11.81 -13.70
C ASN A 126 -10.77 11.64 -13.70
N ASP A 127 -11.28 10.56 -13.10
CA ASP A 127 -12.72 10.30 -12.94
C ASP A 127 -13.31 11.21 -11.84
N ILE A 128 -13.61 12.44 -12.25
CA ILE A 128 -14.19 13.48 -11.38
C ILE A 128 -15.55 13.04 -10.83
N ASP A 129 -16.38 12.37 -11.63
CA ASP A 129 -17.69 11.89 -11.19
C ASP A 129 -17.56 10.87 -10.05
N PHE A 130 -16.60 9.94 -10.14
CA PHE A 130 -16.32 9.03 -9.03
C PHE A 130 -15.84 9.78 -7.78
N MET A 131 -14.92 10.73 -7.92
CA MET A 131 -14.38 11.45 -6.77
C MET A 131 -15.45 12.28 -6.06
N LEU A 132 -16.29 13.00 -6.81
CA LEU A 132 -17.34 13.86 -6.25
C LEU A 132 -18.46 13.07 -5.57
N ASN A 133 -18.82 11.91 -6.11
CA ASN A 133 -19.98 11.15 -5.62
C ASN A 133 -19.61 10.06 -4.60
N PHE A 134 -18.38 9.56 -4.61
CA PHE A 134 -17.97 8.39 -3.82
C PHE A 134 -16.61 8.56 -3.14
N GLY A 135 -15.58 8.90 -3.91
CA GLY A 135 -14.19 8.93 -3.43
C GLY A 135 -13.95 9.92 -2.30
N ALA A 136 -14.49 11.12 -2.40
CA ALA A 136 -14.36 12.15 -1.37
C ALA A 136 -14.96 11.69 -0.03
N GLU A 137 -16.07 10.97 -0.04
CA GLU A 137 -16.70 10.49 1.21
C GLU A 137 -15.83 9.45 1.91
N ILE A 138 -15.22 8.53 1.16
CA ILE A 138 -14.27 7.55 1.71
C ILE A 138 -13.08 8.27 2.34
N ILE A 139 -12.44 9.19 1.62
CA ILE A 139 -11.25 9.88 2.11
C ILE A 139 -11.57 10.72 3.36
N LEU A 140 -12.70 11.43 3.38
CA LEU A 140 -13.08 12.24 4.54
C LEU A 140 -13.44 11.40 5.76
N GLU A 141 -14.15 10.28 5.60
CA GLU A 141 -14.52 9.42 6.74
C GLU A 141 -13.32 8.65 7.28
N THR A 142 -12.39 8.23 6.42
CA THR A 142 -11.14 7.59 6.88
C THR A 142 -10.19 8.61 7.52
N ALA A 143 -10.11 9.85 7.03
CA ALA A 143 -9.41 10.95 7.71
C ALA A 143 -10.02 11.24 9.10
N ARG A 144 -11.35 11.22 9.22
CA ARG A 144 -12.05 11.33 10.51
C ARG A 144 -11.67 10.20 11.47
N PHE A 145 -11.55 8.97 10.98
CA PHE A 145 -11.04 7.85 11.78
C PHE A 145 -9.65 8.15 12.31
N TRP A 146 -8.70 8.49 11.45
CA TRP A 146 -7.32 8.75 11.87
C TRP A 146 -7.22 9.90 12.88
N ALA A 147 -7.95 10.99 12.66
CA ALA A 147 -7.99 12.10 13.60
C ALA A 147 -8.58 11.71 14.98
N SER A 148 -9.50 10.74 15.02
CA SER A 148 -10.03 10.19 16.28
C SER A 148 -9.16 9.10 16.90
N ARG A 149 -8.34 8.43 16.09
CA ARG A 149 -7.43 7.35 16.50
C ARG A 149 -6.13 7.87 17.10
N CYS A 150 -5.70 9.06 16.71
CA CYS A 150 -4.51 9.72 17.23
C CYS A 150 -4.72 10.20 18.68
N GLU A 151 -3.76 9.90 19.53
CA GLU A 151 -3.75 10.26 20.94
C GLU A 151 -2.81 11.44 21.16
N TYR A 152 -3.24 12.47 21.88
CA TYR A 152 -2.39 13.63 22.18
C TYR A 152 -1.56 13.38 23.43
N VAL A 153 -0.24 13.54 23.31
CA VAL A 153 0.70 13.45 24.43
C VAL A 153 1.15 14.86 24.82
N GLU A 154 0.55 15.39 25.90
CA GLU A 154 0.73 16.78 26.34
C GLU A 154 2.19 17.11 26.67
N GLU A 155 2.91 16.19 27.32
CA GLU A 155 4.31 16.38 27.74
C GLU A 155 5.27 16.54 26.55
N LEU A 156 4.92 15.97 25.40
CA LEU A 156 5.74 15.97 24.18
C LEU A 156 5.18 16.89 23.08
N ASP A 157 4.02 17.52 23.32
CA ASP A 157 3.29 18.36 22.35
C ASP A 157 3.11 17.69 20.97
N ARG A 158 2.76 16.39 20.97
CA ARG A 158 2.64 15.58 19.74
C ARG A 158 1.44 14.64 19.76
N TYR A 159 1.02 14.18 18.59
CA TYR A 159 0.06 13.09 18.45
C TYR A 159 0.78 11.78 18.18
N GLU A 160 0.27 10.70 18.75
CA GLU A 160 0.82 9.36 18.61
C GLU A 160 -0.27 8.37 18.19
N ILE A 161 0.16 7.27 17.57
CA ILE A 161 -0.70 6.12 17.28
C ILE A 161 -0.04 4.92 17.94
N ASN A 162 -0.52 4.60 19.14
CA ASN A 162 0.04 3.57 20.00
C ASN A 162 -0.73 2.26 19.90
N ASN A 163 -0.11 1.14 20.24
CA ASN A 163 -0.72 -0.19 20.23
C ASN A 163 -1.35 -0.55 18.86
N VAL A 164 -0.49 -0.69 17.86
CA VAL A 164 -0.86 -1.07 16.48
C VAL A 164 -0.04 -2.25 15.98
N ILE A 165 -0.44 -2.77 14.83
CA ILE A 165 0.37 -3.61 13.94
C ILE A 165 0.58 -2.80 12.65
N GLY A 166 1.82 -2.73 12.18
CA GLY A 166 2.15 -2.21 10.85
C GLY A 166 2.17 -3.33 9.81
N PRO A 167 2.54 -3.06 8.56
CA PRO A 167 2.64 -4.11 7.53
C PRO A 167 3.49 -5.32 7.94
N ASP A 168 4.48 -5.12 8.82
CA ASP A 168 5.20 -6.23 9.44
C ASP A 168 4.45 -6.82 10.65
N GLU A 169 3.69 -7.87 10.39
CA GLU A 169 2.93 -8.60 11.41
C GLU A 169 3.78 -9.43 12.40
N PHE A 170 5.12 -9.41 12.34
CA PHE A 170 5.93 -10.02 13.41
C PHE A 170 5.94 -9.18 14.69
N HIS A 171 5.61 -7.90 14.57
CA HIS A 171 5.68 -6.93 15.64
C HIS A 171 4.28 -6.43 15.99
N GLU A 172 3.69 -7.04 17.01
CA GLU A 172 2.40 -6.67 17.56
C GLU A 172 2.53 -5.69 18.73
N HIS A 173 1.45 -4.94 19.00
CA HIS A 173 1.36 -3.98 20.11
C HIS A 173 2.47 -2.91 20.08
N VAL A 174 2.91 -2.51 18.89
CA VAL A 174 3.95 -1.50 18.74
C VAL A 174 3.37 -0.08 18.78
N ASN A 175 4.23 0.88 19.09
CA ASN A 175 3.88 2.29 19.13
C ASN A 175 4.51 3.03 17.96
N ASN A 176 3.75 3.96 17.38
CA ASN A 176 4.23 4.89 16.36
C ASN A 176 4.88 4.20 15.16
N ASN A 177 4.26 3.13 14.64
CA ASN A 177 4.73 2.49 13.41
C ASN A 177 4.83 3.53 12.28
N ALA A 178 6.00 3.63 11.64
CA ALA A 178 6.31 4.67 10.68
C ALA A 178 5.36 4.66 9.48
N TYR A 179 5.10 3.48 8.91
CA TYR A 179 4.13 3.32 7.82
C TYR A 179 2.76 3.86 8.23
N THR A 180 2.22 3.36 9.34
CA THR A 180 0.91 3.73 9.87
C THR A 180 0.79 5.23 10.14
N ASN A 181 1.77 5.82 10.82
CA ASN A 181 1.73 7.25 11.16
C ASN A 181 1.86 8.13 9.92
N TYR A 182 2.71 7.79 8.96
CA TYR A 182 2.80 8.53 7.69
C TYR A 182 1.50 8.43 6.89
N PHE A 183 0.90 7.24 6.79
CA PHE A 183 -0.33 7.00 6.06
C PHE A 183 -1.54 7.69 6.72
N ALA A 184 -1.61 7.69 8.05
CA ALA A 184 -2.59 8.46 8.80
C ALA A 184 -2.45 9.97 8.53
N LYS A 185 -1.21 10.49 8.61
CA LYS A 185 -0.90 11.90 8.30
C LYS A 185 -1.31 12.26 6.87
N TRP A 186 -0.92 11.44 5.90
CA TRP A 186 -1.23 11.62 4.50
C TRP A 186 -2.75 11.64 4.26
N ASN A 187 -3.49 10.71 4.88
CA ASN A 187 -4.94 10.65 4.71
C ASN A 187 -5.63 11.90 5.29
N ILE A 188 -5.25 12.33 6.49
CA ILE A 188 -5.76 13.57 7.10
C ILE A 188 -5.45 14.77 6.20
N LYS A 189 -4.20 14.90 5.74
CA LYS A 189 -3.78 15.96 4.81
C LYS A 189 -4.59 15.92 3.51
N LYS A 190 -4.79 14.74 2.93
CA LYS A 190 -5.57 14.56 1.70
C LYS A 190 -7.04 14.93 1.91
N GLY A 191 -7.62 14.58 3.04
CA GLY A 191 -8.97 15.01 3.42
C GLY A 191 -9.09 16.54 3.51
N LEU A 192 -8.11 17.22 4.09
CA LEU A 192 -8.05 18.69 4.14
C LEU A 192 -7.91 19.31 2.75
N GLU A 193 -7.09 18.73 1.87
CA GLU A 193 -6.95 19.16 0.47
C GLU A 193 -8.27 19.00 -0.29
N ILE A 194 -8.96 17.86 -0.14
CA ILE A 194 -10.27 17.62 -0.77
C ILE A 194 -11.33 18.59 -0.26
N ILE A 195 -11.35 18.91 1.04
CA ILE A 195 -12.25 19.94 1.58
C ILE A 195 -11.99 21.28 0.90
N GLY A 196 -10.72 21.66 0.72
CA GLY A 196 -10.34 22.89 0.01
C GLY A 196 -10.83 22.89 -1.44
N GLU A 197 -10.52 21.82 -2.18
CA GLU A 197 -10.90 21.63 -3.58
C GLU A 197 -12.42 21.68 -3.78
N LEU A 198 -13.19 20.96 -2.95
CA LEU A 198 -14.64 20.95 -3.03
C LEU A 198 -15.23 22.33 -2.70
N LYS A 199 -14.69 23.05 -1.70
CA LYS A 199 -15.15 24.40 -1.35
C LYS A 199 -14.94 25.40 -2.49
N GLU A 200 -13.79 25.34 -3.15
CA GLU A 200 -13.39 26.30 -4.18
C GLU A 200 -14.06 25.99 -5.52
N ASN A 201 -14.03 24.73 -5.95
CA ASN A 201 -14.38 24.33 -7.31
C ASN A 201 -15.74 23.61 -7.42
N TYR A 202 -16.25 23.03 -6.33
CA TYR A 202 -17.48 22.21 -6.33
C TYR A 202 -18.41 22.48 -5.13
N PRO A 203 -18.83 23.74 -4.88
CA PRO A 203 -19.50 24.14 -3.64
C PRO A 203 -20.80 23.38 -3.34
N ASP A 204 -21.56 22.98 -4.36
CA ASP A 204 -22.79 22.19 -4.19
C ASP A 204 -22.47 20.79 -3.65
N TYR A 205 -21.41 20.15 -4.16
CA TYR A 205 -20.93 18.86 -3.67
C TYR A 205 -20.33 18.98 -2.27
N TYR A 206 -19.60 20.07 -2.00
CA TYR A 206 -19.12 20.38 -0.64
C TYR A 206 -20.30 20.47 0.35
N TYR A 207 -21.37 21.19 0.00
CA TYR A 207 -22.56 21.28 0.85
C TYR A 207 -23.22 19.92 1.04
N ALA A 208 -23.43 19.15 -0.04
CA ALA A 208 -24.07 17.84 0.04
C ALA A 208 -23.28 16.85 0.92
N ILE A 209 -21.96 16.75 0.73
CA ILE A 209 -21.14 15.80 1.48
C ILE A 209 -21.01 16.19 2.95
N THR A 210 -20.83 17.48 3.25
CA THR A 210 -20.72 17.95 4.64
C THR A 210 -22.01 17.75 5.43
N GLN A 211 -23.18 17.91 4.78
CA GLN A 211 -24.45 17.53 5.38
C GLN A 211 -24.57 16.03 5.59
N LYS A 212 -24.25 15.24 4.54
CA LYS A 212 -24.36 13.77 4.59
C LYS A 212 -23.54 13.18 5.73
N ILE A 213 -22.30 13.60 5.91
CA ILE A 213 -21.39 13.07 6.93
C ILE A 213 -21.36 13.93 8.21
N SER A 214 -22.19 14.97 8.29
CA SER A 214 -22.23 15.93 9.40
C SER A 214 -20.85 16.51 9.77
N LEU A 215 -20.05 16.88 8.78
CA LEU A 215 -18.69 17.41 8.98
C LEU A 215 -18.73 18.82 9.56
N THR A 216 -18.12 19.03 10.74
CA THR A 216 -18.11 20.35 11.39
C THR A 216 -16.79 21.12 11.17
N PRO A 217 -16.80 22.46 11.24
CA PRO A 217 -15.57 23.26 11.19
C PRO A 217 -14.56 22.91 12.30
N GLU A 218 -15.04 22.57 13.49
CA GLU A 218 -14.20 22.19 14.64
C GLU A 218 -13.45 20.89 14.38
N GLU A 219 -14.10 19.91 13.74
CA GLU A 219 -13.43 18.68 13.29
C GLU A 219 -12.29 19.02 12.32
N VAL A 220 -12.54 19.90 11.35
CA VAL A 220 -11.53 20.30 10.35
C VAL A 220 -10.34 21.02 10.99
N GLU A 221 -10.57 21.90 11.97
CA GLU A 221 -9.47 22.51 12.74
C GLU A 221 -8.69 21.48 13.55
N LYS A 222 -9.37 20.49 14.14
CA LYS A 222 -8.71 19.39 14.84
C LYS A 222 -7.83 18.57 13.90
N TRP A 223 -8.30 18.29 12.69
CA TRP A 223 -7.52 17.56 11.68
C TRP A 223 -6.23 18.30 11.31
N LYS A 224 -6.28 19.63 11.15
CA LYS A 224 -5.09 20.46 10.92
C LYS A 224 -4.11 20.39 12.09
N GLU A 225 -4.60 20.30 13.32
CA GLU A 225 -3.74 20.15 14.49
C GLU A 225 -3.04 18.79 14.50
N VAL A 226 -3.80 17.71 14.30
CA VAL A 226 -3.29 16.33 14.29
C VAL A 226 -2.26 16.14 13.19
N GLU A 227 -2.56 16.55 11.94
CA GLU A 227 -1.65 16.42 10.79
C GLU A 227 -0.28 17.06 11.04
N LYS A 228 -0.26 18.23 11.69
CA LYS A 228 0.98 18.97 11.98
C LYS A 228 1.82 18.32 13.06
N LYS A 229 1.18 17.68 14.04
CA LYS A 229 1.79 17.23 15.30
C LYS A 229 1.93 15.72 15.41
N ILE A 230 1.42 14.94 14.46
CA ILE A 230 1.61 13.48 14.47
C ILE A 230 3.10 13.13 14.41
N TYR A 231 3.53 12.26 15.32
CA TYR A 231 4.91 11.84 15.46
C TYR A 231 5.29 10.86 14.37
N ILE A 232 6.52 11.00 13.87
CA ILE A 232 7.12 10.12 12.90
C ILE A 232 8.51 9.74 13.42
N PRO A 233 8.81 8.45 13.61
CA PRO A 233 10.09 8.03 14.15
C PRO A 233 11.17 8.07 13.05
N TYR A 234 11.83 9.22 12.92
CA TYR A 234 12.88 9.46 11.94
C TYR A 234 14.13 10.06 12.56
N ASP A 235 15.25 9.35 12.46
CA ASP A 235 16.58 9.84 12.83
C ASP A 235 17.15 10.63 11.65
N LYS A 236 17.10 11.96 11.75
CA LYS A 236 17.57 12.88 10.70
C LYS A 236 19.08 12.80 10.47
N ASP A 237 19.85 12.52 11.51
CA ASP A 237 21.32 12.48 11.42
C ASP A 237 21.78 11.21 10.72
N LYS A 238 21.10 10.09 10.97
CA LYS A 238 21.35 8.81 10.29
C LYS A 238 20.58 8.65 8.98
N LYS A 239 19.63 9.56 8.69
CA LYS A 239 18.62 9.41 7.61
C LYS A 239 17.92 8.06 7.64
N LEU A 240 17.67 7.52 8.84
CA LEU A 240 17.09 6.21 9.05
C LEU A 240 15.74 6.36 9.74
N ILE A 241 14.70 5.81 9.13
CA ILE A 241 13.36 5.74 9.71
C ILE A 241 13.36 4.52 10.62
N GLU A 242 12.95 4.69 11.87
CA GLU A 242 12.72 3.56 12.75
C GLU A 242 11.35 2.97 12.44
N GLN A 243 11.23 1.65 12.36
CA GLN A 243 9.97 1.03 11.89
C GLN A 243 8.81 1.31 12.85
N PHE A 244 9.11 1.33 14.15
CA PHE A 244 8.23 1.73 15.24
C PHE A 244 9.12 2.08 16.44
N GLU A 245 8.59 2.81 17.41
CA GLU A 245 9.37 3.28 18.55
C GLU A 245 9.99 2.12 19.35
N GLY A 246 11.33 2.10 19.46
CA GLY A 246 12.09 1.05 20.17
C GLY A 246 12.48 -0.17 19.32
N TYR A 247 12.20 -0.17 18.02
CA TYR A 247 12.64 -1.23 17.10
C TYR A 247 14.16 -1.40 17.08
N PHE A 248 14.93 -0.32 17.09
CA PHE A 248 16.40 -0.41 17.03
C PHE A 248 17.03 -1.03 18.29
N GLU A 249 16.29 -1.10 19.40
CA GLU A 249 16.73 -1.72 20.65
C GLU A 249 16.52 -3.24 20.66
N LYS A 250 15.75 -3.78 19.71
CA LYS A 250 15.47 -5.21 19.60
C LYS A 250 16.71 -6.00 19.20
N LYS A 251 16.67 -7.31 19.46
CA LYS A 251 17.78 -8.21 19.15
C LYS A 251 18.00 -8.28 17.64
N ASP A 252 19.16 -7.82 17.19
CA ASP A 252 19.50 -7.81 15.78
C ASP A 252 19.89 -9.20 15.25
N TYR A 253 19.45 -9.50 14.04
CA TYR A 253 19.87 -10.65 13.25
C TYR A 253 19.97 -10.22 11.78
N VAL A 254 21.05 -10.64 11.13
CA VAL A 254 21.22 -10.47 9.69
C VAL A 254 20.96 -11.81 8.99
N ILE A 255 20.22 -11.76 7.89
CA ILE A 255 19.91 -12.94 7.08
C ILE A 255 21.10 -13.24 6.15
N GLU A 256 21.66 -14.44 6.28
CA GLU A 256 22.84 -14.87 5.50
C GLU A 256 22.60 -16.13 4.67
N LYS A 257 21.51 -16.87 4.92
CA LYS A 257 21.22 -18.17 4.31
C LYS A 257 19.90 -18.15 3.56
N PHE A 258 19.89 -18.85 2.44
CA PHE A 258 18.73 -18.98 1.56
C PHE A 258 18.54 -20.44 1.15
N ASP A 259 17.30 -20.86 0.94
CA ASP A 259 16.97 -22.22 0.51
C ASP A 259 17.10 -22.42 -1.01
N GLU A 260 16.63 -23.55 -1.53
CA GLU A 260 16.68 -23.90 -2.96
C GLU A 260 15.82 -22.99 -3.85
N ASN A 261 14.78 -22.38 -3.30
CA ASN A 261 13.96 -21.36 -3.96
C ASN A 261 14.52 -19.95 -3.77
N ASN A 262 15.73 -19.84 -3.19
CA ASN A 262 16.38 -18.61 -2.80
C ASN A 262 15.57 -17.79 -1.79
N MET A 263 14.72 -18.41 -0.96
CA MET A 263 13.96 -17.75 0.10
C MET A 263 14.77 -17.69 1.41
N PRO A 264 14.63 -16.62 2.22
CA PRO A 264 15.35 -16.50 3.48
C PRO A 264 15.10 -17.67 4.45
N VAL A 265 16.21 -18.24 4.94
CA VAL A 265 16.21 -19.22 6.03
C VAL A 265 16.39 -18.49 7.36
N TRP A 266 15.66 -18.92 8.39
CA TRP A 266 15.76 -18.34 9.72
C TRP A 266 17.22 -18.35 10.22
N PRO A 267 17.75 -17.21 10.70
CA PRO A 267 19.07 -17.16 11.32
C PRO A 267 19.18 -18.10 12.52
N GLU A 268 20.38 -18.59 12.77
CA GLU A 268 20.63 -19.50 13.90
C GLU A 268 20.35 -18.81 15.24
N GLY A 269 19.67 -19.52 16.14
CA GLY A 269 19.32 -19.01 17.48
C GLY A 269 18.05 -18.15 17.53
N VAL A 270 17.37 -17.91 16.39
CA VAL A 270 16.06 -17.27 16.37
C VAL A 270 15.00 -18.20 16.95
N ASP A 271 14.23 -17.69 17.91
CA ASP A 271 13.03 -18.36 18.40
C ASP A 271 11.80 -17.80 17.66
N VAL A 272 11.24 -18.59 16.75
CA VAL A 272 10.10 -18.17 15.91
C VAL A 272 8.80 -17.89 16.68
N THR A 273 8.76 -18.19 17.98
CA THR A 273 7.66 -17.79 18.88
C THR A 273 7.91 -16.44 19.57
N LYS A 274 9.04 -15.78 19.29
CA LYS A 274 9.46 -14.50 19.88
C LYS A 274 9.98 -13.54 18.82
N LEU A 275 9.41 -13.57 17.62
CA LEU A 275 9.84 -12.72 16.50
C LEU A 275 9.77 -11.23 16.86
N GLY A 276 8.75 -10.83 17.62
CA GLY A 276 8.59 -9.47 18.13
C GLY A 276 9.70 -8.97 19.05
N ASP A 277 10.61 -9.82 19.53
CA ASP A 277 11.79 -9.42 20.32
C ASP A 277 13.04 -9.15 19.43
N THR A 278 12.91 -9.36 18.11
CA THR A 278 14.02 -9.30 17.16
C THR A 278 13.88 -8.14 16.18
N GLN A 279 14.89 -7.86 15.38
CA GLN A 279 14.76 -6.93 14.25
C GLN A 279 14.39 -7.63 12.92
N LEU A 280 14.07 -8.92 12.95
CA LEU A 280 13.63 -9.61 11.73
C LEU A 280 12.19 -9.21 11.42
N ILE A 281 11.92 -8.91 10.14
CA ILE A 281 10.61 -8.42 9.69
C ILE A 281 10.00 -9.37 8.66
N LYS A 282 8.68 -9.53 8.69
CA LYS A 282 7.91 -10.44 7.82
C LYS A 282 7.99 -10.00 6.37
N GLN A 283 7.76 -8.71 6.14
CA GLN A 283 7.56 -8.11 4.82
C GLN A 283 8.00 -6.63 4.78
N ALA A 284 7.79 -5.96 3.65
CA ALA A 284 8.14 -4.54 3.54
C ALA A 284 7.22 -3.69 4.43
N ASP A 285 7.81 -2.84 5.26
CA ASP A 285 7.12 -1.87 6.13
C ASP A 285 7.64 -0.45 5.84
N VAL A 286 8.82 -0.07 6.34
CA VAL A 286 9.46 1.21 5.96
C VAL A 286 9.75 1.29 4.46
N VAL A 287 10.19 0.18 3.86
CA VAL A 287 10.40 0.11 2.40
C VAL A 287 9.08 0.29 1.65
N MET A 288 7.97 -0.20 2.20
CA MET A 288 6.65 -0.03 1.62
C MET A 288 6.23 1.44 1.63
N LEU A 289 6.42 2.11 2.77
CA LEU A 289 6.17 3.55 2.92
C LEU A 289 6.90 4.36 1.84
N MET A 290 8.21 4.12 1.67
CA MET A 290 9.00 4.87 0.69
C MET A 290 8.63 4.56 -0.77
N LEU A 291 8.02 3.41 -1.05
CA LEU A 291 7.51 3.07 -2.39
C LEU A 291 6.20 3.77 -2.70
N LEU A 292 5.30 3.86 -1.72
CA LEU A 292 3.98 4.47 -1.90
C LEU A 292 4.01 5.99 -1.76
N MET A 293 4.98 6.54 -1.04
CA MET A 293 5.21 7.99 -0.89
C MET A 293 6.64 8.37 -1.32
N PRO A 294 7.06 8.06 -2.56
CA PRO A 294 8.44 8.23 -3.00
C PRO A 294 8.88 9.69 -2.95
N GLU A 295 7.95 10.62 -3.03
CA GLU A 295 8.25 12.03 -3.01
C GLU A 295 8.59 12.59 -1.62
N GLU A 296 8.24 11.89 -0.53
CA GLU A 296 8.51 12.35 0.85
C GLU A 296 9.96 12.10 1.28
N PHE A 297 10.74 11.35 0.49
CA PHE A 297 12.09 10.90 0.84
C PHE A 297 13.08 11.20 -0.28
N ASP A 298 14.28 11.65 0.09
CA ASP A 298 15.38 11.78 -0.87
C ASP A 298 16.01 10.41 -1.21
N GLU A 299 16.74 10.34 -2.32
CA GLU A 299 17.33 9.08 -2.81
C GLU A 299 18.35 8.47 -1.82
N GLU A 300 19.06 9.31 -1.07
CA GLU A 300 20.03 8.83 -0.06
C GLU A 300 19.30 8.14 1.10
N THR A 301 18.23 8.75 1.60
CA THR A 301 17.36 8.19 2.64
C THR A 301 16.76 6.87 2.18
N LYS A 302 16.27 6.80 0.94
CA LYS A 302 15.76 5.54 0.35
C LYS A 302 16.82 4.45 0.33
N GLY A 303 18.04 4.77 -0.12
CA GLY A 303 19.15 3.83 -0.17
C GLY A 303 19.54 3.30 1.21
N ILE A 304 19.68 4.18 2.21
CA ILE A 304 20.05 3.82 3.59
C ILE A 304 19.00 2.89 4.22
N ASN A 305 17.71 3.24 4.10
CA ASN A 305 16.63 2.44 4.68
C ASN A 305 16.49 1.10 3.93
N TYR A 306 16.60 1.08 2.60
CA TYR A 306 16.59 -0.16 1.83
C TYR A 306 17.69 -1.11 2.29
N GLU A 307 18.94 -0.64 2.39
CA GLU A 307 20.06 -1.47 2.82
C GLU A 307 19.88 -2.00 4.25
N TYR A 308 19.31 -1.19 5.15
CA TYR A 308 19.05 -1.59 6.52
C TYR A 308 18.00 -2.70 6.60
N TYR A 309 16.85 -2.50 5.95
CA TYR A 309 15.69 -3.36 6.10
C TYR A 309 15.72 -4.61 5.21
N GLU A 310 16.38 -4.57 4.05
CA GLU A 310 16.53 -5.74 3.17
C GLU A 310 17.25 -6.89 3.89
N LYS A 311 18.34 -6.58 4.61
CA LYS A 311 19.13 -7.55 5.39
C LYS A 311 18.37 -8.24 6.53
N ARG A 312 17.21 -7.69 6.89
CA ARG A 312 16.37 -8.11 8.02
C ARG A 312 15.01 -8.65 7.59
N THR A 313 14.71 -8.65 6.28
CA THR A 313 13.41 -9.07 5.78
C THR A 313 13.38 -10.56 5.46
N MET A 314 12.57 -11.30 6.20
CA MET A 314 12.43 -12.76 6.06
C MET A 314 11.58 -13.18 4.86
N HIS A 315 10.88 -12.24 4.22
CA HIS A 315 9.97 -12.47 3.09
C HIS A 315 8.96 -13.61 3.37
N LYS A 316 8.45 -13.71 4.61
CA LYS A 316 7.46 -14.72 5.06
C LYS A 316 6.02 -14.33 4.69
N SER A 317 5.92 -13.54 3.63
CA SER A 317 4.70 -13.13 2.98
C SER A 317 5.00 -12.97 1.51
N SER A 318 4.07 -13.43 0.67
CA SER A 318 4.17 -13.28 -0.77
C SER A 318 4.15 -11.82 -1.23
N LEU A 319 3.70 -10.89 -0.38
CA LEU A 319 3.64 -9.45 -0.66
C LEU A 319 5.05 -8.82 -0.70
N SER A 320 6.02 -9.41 0.01
CA SER A 320 7.30 -8.75 0.28
C SER A 320 8.23 -8.63 -0.92
N PRO A 321 8.52 -9.70 -1.70
CA PRO A 321 9.60 -9.66 -2.69
C PRO A 321 9.37 -8.65 -3.82
N SER A 322 8.12 -8.43 -4.25
CA SER A 322 7.83 -7.43 -5.29
C SER A 322 8.21 -6.02 -4.88
N MET A 323 7.99 -5.67 -3.61
CA MET A 323 8.29 -4.33 -3.10
C MET A 323 9.81 -4.13 -3.03
N TYR A 324 10.54 -5.10 -2.51
CA TYR A 324 12.00 -5.06 -2.50
C TYR A 324 12.61 -5.09 -3.92
N ALA A 325 11.95 -5.70 -4.90
CA ALA A 325 12.36 -5.62 -6.29
C ALA A 325 12.24 -4.21 -6.86
N ILE A 326 11.11 -3.54 -6.64
CA ILE A 326 10.89 -2.16 -7.13
C ILE A 326 11.85 -1.19 -6.43
N MET A 327 11.97 -1.25 -5.10
CA MET A 327 12.88 -0.35 -4.38
C MET A 327 14.34 -0.61 -4.73
N GLY A 328 14.75 -1.88 -4.86
CA GLY A 328 16.09 -2.23 -5.31
C GLY A 328 16.45 -1.64 -6.67
N LEU A 329 15.51 -1.59 -7.61
CA LEU A 329 15.70 -0.90 -8.89
C LEU A 329 15.84 0.61 -8.74
N LYS A 330 15.05 1.24 -7.85
CA LYS A 330 15.12 2.68 -7.59
C LYS A 330 16.46 3.08 -6.95
N VAL A 331 16.98 2.29 -6.02
CA VAL A 331 18.24 2.58 -5.30
C VAL A 331 19.50 2.00 -5.99
N GLY A 332 19.34 1.33 -7.13
CA GLY A 332 20.45 0.80 -7.92
C GLY A 332 20.98 -0.59 -7.52
N ASP A 333 20.34 -1.29 -6.58
CA ASP A 333 20.64 -2.69 -6.25
C ASP A 333 19.94 -3.65 -7.23
N HIS A 334 20.38 -3.58 -8.48
CA HIS A 334 19.78 -4.32 -9.58
C HIS A 334 19.89 -5.85 -9.43
N ARG A 335 20.93 -6.33 -8.74
CA ARG A 335 21.17 -7.77 -8.56
C ARG A 335 20.12 -8.36 -7.61
N ASN A 336 19.96 -7.77 -6.42
CA ASN A 336 18.97 -8.23 -5.47
C ASN A 336 17.56 -7.96 -5.97
N ALA A 337 17.34 -6.84 -6.68
CA ALA A 337 16.06 -6.57 -7.32
C ALA A 337 15.62 -7.67 -8.29
N TYR A 338 16.50 -8.15 -9.16
CA TYR A 338 16.18 -9.24 -10.08
C TYR A 338 15.90 -10.56 -9.33
N GLN A 339 16.64 -10.86 -8.26
CA GLN A 339 16.35 -12.04 -7.44
C GLN A 339 14.97 -11.95 -6.76
N SER A 340 14.65 -10.80 -6.17
CA SER A 340 13.35 -10.53 -5.55
C SER A 340 12.21 -10.56 -6.55
N PHE A 341 12.43 -10.09 -7.79
CA PHE A 341 11.48 -10.27 -8.89
C PHE A 341 11.21 -11.75 -9.19
N ILE A 342 12.25 -12.59 -9.27
CA ILE A 342 12.08 -14.03 -9.51
C ILE A 342 11.34 -14.71 -8.36
N ARG A 343 11.60 -14.32 -7.09
CA ARG A 343 10.84 -14.79 -5.93
C ARG A 343 9.36 -14.46 -6.08
N SER A 344 9.01 -13.22 -6.41
CA SER A 344 7.60 -12.78 -6.60
C SER A 344 6.92 -13.49 -7.78
N ALA A 345 7.60 -13.60 -8.93
CA ALA A 345 7.06 -14.21 -10.14
C ALA A 345 6.88 -15.73 -10.03
N LYS A 346 7.56 -16.39 -9.09
CA LYS A 346 7.53 -17.85 -8.91
C LYS A 346 6.80 -18.31 -7.64
N VAL A 347 6.10 -17.42 -6.92
CA VAL A 347 5.45 -17.78 -5.65
C VAL A 347 4.64 -19.07 -5.76
N ASP A 348 3.67 -19.11 -6.66
CA ASP A 348 2.83 -20.29 -6.85
C ASP A 348 3.47 -21.36 -7.74
N LEU A 349 4.25 -20.95 -8.76
CA LEU A 349 4.84 -21.88 -9.74
C LEU A 349 5.96 -22.76 -9.17
N ALA A 350 6.69 -22.25 -8.18
CA ALA A 350 7.72 -22.98 -7.46
C ALA A 350 7.30 -23.33 -6.02
N ASP A 351 6.05 -23.00 -5.65
CA ASP A 351 5.52 -23.11 -4.29
C ASP A 351 6.50 -22.60 -3.23
N ASN A 352 7.09 -21.42 -3.48
CA ASN A 352 8.21 -20.94 -2.66
C ASN A 352 7.82 -20.44 -1.26
N GLN A 353 6.51 -20.37 -0.98
CA GLN A 353 5.96 -20.16 0.37
C GLN A 353 5.44 -21.47 1.00
N GLY A 354 5.36 -22.57 0.24
CA GLY A 354 4.95 -23.90 0.72
C GLY A 354 3.45 -24.08 0.93
N ASN A 355 2.61 -23.17 0.44
CA ASN A 355 1.16 -23.15 0.65
C ASN A 355 0.36 -22.77 -0.62
N ALA A 356 0.92 -22.95 -1.81
CA ALA A 356 0.18 -22.72 -3.07
C ALA A 356 -1.07 -23.62 -3.21
N VAL A 357 -1.10 -24.76 -2.50
CA VAL A 357 -2.28 -25.66 -2.43
C VAL A 357 -3.52 -24.99 -1.82
N GLU A 358 -3.35 -23.94 -1.01
CA GLU A 358 -4.44 -23.20 -0.37
C GLU A 358 -5.11 -22.19 -1.33
N GLY A 359 -4.53 -21.99 -2.52
CA GLY A 359 -4.96 -21.04 -3.55
C GLY A 359 -3.84 -20.10 -3.98
N ILE A 360 -4.07 -19.41 -5.10
CA ILE A 360 -3.10 -18.50 -5.72
C ILE A 360 -2.74 -17.33 -4.78
N HIS A 361 -1.51 -16.83 -4.81
CA HIS A 361 -1.14 -15.62 -4.10
C HIS A 361 -1.49 -14.38 -4.92
N ALA A 362 -2.74 -13.90 -4.81
CA ALA A 362 -3.29 -12.86 -5.67
C ALA A 362 -2.52 -11.53 -5.55
N ALA A 363 -2.12 -11.15 -4.32
CA ALA A 363 -1.26 -9.99 -4.10
C ALA A 363 0.10 -10.11 -4.81
N SER A 364 0.74 -11.29 -4.80
CA SER A 364 2.01 -11.50 -5.51
C SER A 364 1.85 -11.39 -7.03
N CYS A 365 0.70 -11.79 -7.58
CA CYS A 365 0.40 -11.60 -9.00
C CYS A 365 0.35 -10.12 -9.36
N GLY A 366 -0.36 -9.32 -8.57
CA GLY A 366 -0.40 -7.86 -8.70
C GLY A 366 0.99 -7.23 -8.52
N GLY A 367 1.69 -7.60 -7.45
CA GLY A 367 3.06 -7.18 -7.18
C GLY A 367 4.03 -7.48 -8.31
N THR A 368 3.97 -8.68 -8.92
CA THR A 368 4.82 -9.07 -10.06
C THR A 368 4.59 -8.15 -11.26
N TRP A 369 3.33 -7.79 -11.56
CA TRP A 369 3.03 -6.81 -12.60
C TRP A 369 3.58 -5.43 -12.26
N GLN A 370 3.48 -5.01 -11.00
CA GLN A 370 4.05 -3.75 -10.53
C GLN A 370 5.58 -3.73 -10.70
N VAL A 371 6.30 -4.83 -10.42
CA VAL A 371 7.75 -4.90 -10.68
C VAL A 371 8.06 -4.69 -12.17
N ALA A 372 7.26 -5.29 -13.06
CA ALA A 372 7.45 -5.10 -14.50
C ALA A 372 7.23 -3.64 -14.93
N VAL A 373 6.19 -2.98 -14.42
CA VAL A 373 5.77 -1.64 -14.88
C VAL A 373 6.46 -0.51 -14.11
N PHE A 374 6.38 -0.50 -12.79
CA PHE A 374 6.95 0.55 -11.92
C PHE A 374 8.42 0.29 -11.57
N GLY A 375 8.87 -0.96 -11.65
CA GLY A 375 10.27 -1.34 -11.52
C GLY A 375 11.02 -1.24 -12.84
N PHE A 376 11.08 -2.34 -13.60
CA PHE A 376 11.90 -2.44 -14.82
C PHE A 376 11.46 -1.46 -15.91
N GLY A 377 10.14 -1.27 -16.07
CA GLY A 377 9.55 -0.29 -16.97
C GLY A 377 9.78 1.16 -16.51
N GLY A 378 10.11 1.37 -15.24
CA GLY A 378 10.45 2.67 -14.67
C GLY A 378 9.32 3.69 -14.69
N LEU A 379 8.06 3.24 -14.77
CA LEU A 379 6.90 4.12 -14.71
C LEU A 379 6.74 4.68 -13.29
N GLU A 380 6.63 5.99 -13.18
CA GLU A 380 6.40 6.71 -11.92
C GLU A 380 5.52 7.94 -12.17
N ILE A 381 4.82 8.40 -11.15
CA ILE A 381 4.09 9.67 -11.18
C ILE A 381 4.81 10.62 -10.24
N ASP A 382 5.22 11.79 -10.72
CA ASP A 382 5.81 12.80 -9.83
C ASP A 382 4.75 13.61 -9.08
N ARG A 383 5.19 14.46 -8.15
CA ARG A 383 4.33 15.35 -7.34
C ARG A 383 3.40 16.24 -8.18
N GLU A 384 3.79 16.56 -9.41
CA GLU A 384 3.04 17.42 -10.33
C GLU A 384 2.01 16.63 -11.16
N GLY A 385 1.94 15.31 -10.97
CA GLY A 385 1.05 14.42 -11.71
C GLY A 385 1.52 14.17 -13.14
N VAL A 386 2.83 14.24 -13.40
CA VAL A 386 3.46 13.91 -14.70
C VAL A 386 3.99 12.49 -14.65
N LEU A 387 3.73 11.73 -15.72
CA LEU A 387 4.31 10.38 -15.88
C LEU A 387 5.79 10.49 -16.20
N ASN A 388 6.60 9.78 -15.43
CA ASN A 388 8.03 9.62 -15.61
C ASN A 388 8.33 8.18 -16.02
N ILE A 389 9.24 8.01 -16.98
CA ILE A 389 9.69 6.69 -17.47
C ILE A 389 11.21 6.66 -17.43
N ASN A 390 11.74 6.03 -16.38
CA ASN A 390 13.17 5.86 -16.12
C ASN A 390 13.49 4.36 -15.96
N PRO A 391 13.54 3.60 -17.07
CA PRO A 391 13.58 2.16 -16.99
C PRO A 391 14.99 1.61 -16.77
N TRP A 392 15.04 0.40 -16.24
CA TRP A 392 16.24 -0.43 -16.20
C TRP A 392 15.88 -1.86 -16.65
N LEU A 393 16.64 -2.42 -17.59
CA LEU A 393 16.43 -3.79 -18.05
C LEU A 393 17.55 -4.72 -17.56
N PRO A 394 17.21 -5.93 -17.08
CA PRO A 394 18.20 -6.99 -16.86
C PRO A 394 18.97 -7.31 -18.14
N GLU A 395 20.23 -7.72 -18.02
CA GLU A 395 21.12 -8.00 -19.16
C GLU A 395 20.52 -8.99 -20.18
N LYS A 396 19.75 -9.97 -19.68
CA LYS A 396 19.10 -11.02 -20.49
C LYS A 396 17.84 -10.57 -21.21
N TRP A 397 17.28 -9.42 -20.87
CA TRP A 397 16.07 -8.91 -21.50
C TRP A 397 16.46 -8.02 -22.69
N GLU A 398 16.00 -8.39 -23.88
CA GLU A 398 16.18 -7.56 -25.08
C GLU A 398 15.18 -6.40 -25.10
N LYS A 399 13.96 -6.66 -24.62
CA LYS A 399 12.84 -5.74 -24.70
C LYS A 399 11.80 -6.03 -23.61
N LEU A 400 11.23 -4.97 -23.06
CA LEU A 400 10.00 -4.98 -22.27
C LEU A 400 8.98 -4.04 -22.95
N SER A 401 7.74 -4.50 -23.10
CA SER A 401 6.65 -3.65 -23.57
C SER A 401 5.40 -3.85 -22.73
N TYR A 402 4.75 -2.75 -22.41
CA TYR A 402 3.53 -2.74 -21.61
C TYR A 402 2.61 -1.62 -22.07
N LYS A 403 1.32 -1.75 -21.74
CA LYS A 403 0.29 -0.77 -22.06
C LYS A 403 -0.39 -0.31 -20.78
N ILE A 404 -0.65 0.98 -20.71
CA ILE A 404 -1.35 1.60 -19.58
C ILE A 404 -2.39 2.60 -20.07
N PHE A 405 -3.46 2.76 -19.31
CA PHE A 405 -4.36 3.89 -19.37
C PHE A 405 -3.85 4.99 -18.43
N TRP A 406 -3.83 6.21 -18.95
CA TRP A 406 -3.51 7.42 -18.19
C TRP A 406 -4.39 8.57 -18.67
N LYS A 407 -5.23 9.10 -17.77
CA LYS A 407 -6.18 10.20 -18.02
C LYS A 407 -6.99 9.96 -19.31
N GLY A 408 -7.55 8.75 -19.43
CA GLY A 408 -8.34 8.30 -20.59
C GLY A 408 -7.55 7.96 -21.85
N SER A 409 -6.21 8.10 -21.85
CA SER A 409 -5.35 7.78 -22.99
C SER A 409 -4.68 6.43 -22.82
N LEU A 410 -4.74 5.57 -23.85
CA LEU A 410 -4.01 4.30 -23.88
C LEU A 410 -2.61 4.55 -24.42
N LEU A 411 -1.59 4.34 -23.59
CA LEU A 411 -0.19 4.47 -23.94
C LEU A 411 0.45 3.09 -24.07
N GLU A 412 1.29 2.91 -25.09
CA GLU A 412 2.20 1.77 -25.21
C GLU A 412 3.62 2.26 -24.93
N VAL A 413 4.25 1.68 -23.91
CA VAL A 413 5.66 1.90 -23.60
C VAL A 413 6.45 0.70 -24.11
N THR A 414 7.55 0.99 -24.79
CA THR A 414 8.53 0.01 -25.22
C THR A 414 9.89 0.43 -24.70
N VAL A 415 10.50 -0.43 -23.89
CA VAL A 415 11.86 -0.31 -23.38
C VAL A 415 12.72 -1.36 -24.07
N ALA A 416 13.78 -0.92 -24.74
CA ALA A 416 14.85 -1.77 -25.26
C ALA A 416 16.19 -1.26 -24.71
N LYS A 417 17.30 -1.97 -24.98
CA LYS A 417 18.62 -1.62 -24.43
C LYS A 417 19.07 -0.19 -24.74
N GLU A 418 18.80 0.29 -25.95
CA GLU A 418 19.27 1.60 -26.42
C GLU A 418 18.16 2.65 -26.52
N GLU A 419 16.89 2.23 -26.60
CA GLU A 419 15.77 3.13 -26.85
C GLU A 419 14.61 2.91 -25.87
N VAL A 420 13.93 4.02 -25.56
CA VAL A 420 12.63 4.02 -24.88
C VAL A 420 11.68 4.79 -25.78
N SER A 421 10.57 4.16 -26.16
CA SER A 421 9.53 4.79 -26.97
C SER A 421 8.18 4.70 -26.29
N VAL A 422 7.39 5.76 -26.46
CA VAL A 422 6.03 5.85 -25.94
C VAL A 422 5.11 6.27 -27.06
N LYS A 423 4.03 5.52 -27.27
CA LYS A 423 3.03 5.80 -28.29
C LYS A 423 1.66 5.95 -27.66
N LYS A 424 0.95 7.03 -27.96
CA LYS A 424 -0.47 7.15 -27.64
C LYS A 424 -1.28 6.39 -28.69
N LEU A 425 -1.87 5.27 -28.27
CA LEU A 425 -2.68 4.39 -29.11
C LEU A 425 -4.14 4.85 -29.19
N LYS A 426 -4.67 5.43 -28.09
CA LYS A 426 -6.03 5.99 -27.98
C LYS A 426 -6.03 7.19 -27.03
N GLY A 427 -7.06 8.02 -27.12
CA GLY A 427 -7.24 9.21 -26.29
C GLY A 427 -7.10 10.51 -27.09
N ARG A 428 -7.91 11.52 -26.74
CA ARG A 428 -7.91 12.83 -27.42
C ARG A 428 -6.99 13.84 -26.75
N GLU A 429 -6.89 13.77 -25.43
CA GLU A 429 -6.11 14.71 -24.63
C GLU A 429 -4.61 14.57 -24.92
N THR A 430 -3.91 15.70 -24.81
CA THR A 430 -2.44 15.71 -24.87
C THR A 430 -1.89 15.17 -23.55
N VAL A 431 -0.98 14.20 -23.62
CA VAL A 431 -0.35 13.64 -22.42
C VAL A 431 1.07 14.14 -22.29
N LYS A 432 1.34 14.90 -21.23
CA LYS A 432 2.70 15.30 -20.85
C LYS A 432 3.38 14.16 -20.11
N ILE A 433 4.55 13.74 -20.58
CA ILE A 433 5.38 12.72 -19.93
C ILE A 433 6.85 13.13 -19.95
N LYS A 434 7.65 12.50 -19.09
CA LYS A 434 9.10 12.62 -19.02
C LYS A 434 9.71 11.24 -19.31
N VAL A 435 10.61 11.15 -20.28
CA VAL A 435 11.35 9.92 -20.61
C VAL A 435 12.83 10.17 -20.40
N LYS A 436 13.45 9.46 -19.45
CA LYS A 436 14.85 9.70 -19.03
C LYS A 436 15.13 11.18 -18.76
N GLY A 437 14.21 11.84 -18.04
CA GLY A 437 14.25 13.27 -17.70
C GLY A 437 13.91 14.25 -18.84
N LYS A 438 13.65 13.79 -20.07
CA LYS A 438 13.25 14.66 -21.18
C LYS A 438 11.75 14.76 -21.31
N GLU A 439 11.22 15.96 -21.26
CA GLU A 439 9.79 16.22 -21.46
C GLU A 439 9.36 15.96 -22.90
N MET A 440 8.17 15.38 -23.05
CA MET A 440 7.49 15.20 -24.33
C MET A 440 5.98 15.27 -24.15
N ALA A 441 5.28 15.64 -25.23
CA ALA A 441 3.83 15.67 -25.32
C ALA A 441 3.36 14.68 -26.38
N LEU A 442 2.40 13.83 -26.03
CA LEU A 442 1.84 12.77 -26.88
C LEU A 442 0.41 13.04 -27.31
#